data_AF-R1C3S6-F1
#
_entry.id   AF-R1C3S6-F1
#
_cell.length_a   1.000
_cell.length_b   1.000
_cell.length_c   1.000
_cell.angle_alpha   90.00
_cell.angle_beta   90.00
_cell.angle_gamma   90.00
#
_symmetry.space_group_name_H-M   'P 1'
#
loop_
_entity.id
_entity.type
_entity.pdbx_description
1 polymer ?
#
loop_
_entity_poly.entity_id
_entity_poly.type
_entity_poly.pdbx_seq_one_letter_code
_entity_poly.pdbx_strand_id
1 'polypeptide(L)'
;ANALLETLQSGTPHFVRCLKPNSAQTGGDFDSALVLAQLNSLGVLETVRIRREGFPVRTDFAEVWALGWAAVVRVTPQASRLSAKQRAEAVLQRLPRDMWKLGHTKAFLRDGALGLLEAELAAEKAGSATAIQALARRRRASSQATLLAEAPIREGPVWAAGRRASLTAAESWL
;
A
#
# COMPACT_ATOMS: atom_id res chain seq x y z
N ALA A 1 43.76 -2.33 2.71
CA ALA A 1 42.72 -1.91 1.75
C ALA A 1 42.39 -0.44 2.04
N ASN A 2 41.84 0.29 1.06
CA ASN A 2 41.56 1.73 1.23
C ASN A 2 40.35 1.92 2.14
N ALA A 3 40.51 2.61 3.28
CA ALA A 3 39.48 2.81 4.31
C ALA A 3 38.12 3.32 3.78
N LEU A 4 38.13 4.09 2.69
CA LEU A 4 36.92 4.55 2.00
C LEU A 4 36.08 3.40 1.45
N LEU A 5 36.71 2.42 0.78
CA LEU A 5 35.98 1.31 0.17
C LEU A 5 35.38 0.40 1.23
N GLU A 6 36.11 0.16 2.32
CA GLU A 6 35.61 -0.62 3.47
C GLU A 6 34.37 0.04 4.09
N THR A 7 34.41 1.37 4.26
CA THR A 7 33.26 2.15 4.75
C THR A 7 32.06 2.04 3.81
N LEU A 8 32.25 2.23 2.50
CA LEU A 8 31.18 2.13 1.51
C LEU A 8 30.58 0.71 1.41
N GLN A 9 31.40 -0.33 1.59
CA GLN A 9 30.97 -1.73 1.55
C GLN A 9 30.16 -2.16 2.78
N SER A 10 30.31 -1.46 3.90
CA SER A 10 29.55 -1.74 5.12
C SER A 10 28.07 -1.34 5.02
N GLY A 11 27.73 -0.43 4.10
CA GLY A 11 26.37 0.08 3.90
C GLY A 11 25.66 -0.52 2.69
N THR A 12 24.44 -0.04 2.44
CA THR A 12 23.71 -0.34 1.20
C THR A 12 24.00 0.76 0.18
N PRO A 13 24.67 0.47 -0.96
CA PRO A 13 25.06 1.49 -1.90
C PRO A 13 23.89 1.96 -2.77
N HIS A 14 23.75 3.28 -2.91
CA HIS A 14 22.83 3.93 -3.83
C HIS A 14 23.63 4.73 -4.87
N PHE A 15 23.37 4.50 -6.15
CA PHE A 15 24.10 5.13 -7.25
C PHE A 15 23.26 6.20 -7.94
N VAL A 16 23.80 7.41 -8.06
CA VAL A 16 23.24 8.51 -8.85
C VAL A 16 24.21 8.83 -9.97
N ARG A 17 23.73 8.87 -11.22
CA ARG A 17 24.53 9.24 -12.40
C ARG A 17 24.05 10.59 -12.91
N CYS A 18 24.93 11.59 -12.89
CA CYS A 18 24.65 12.92 -13.43
C CYS A 18 25.00 12.96 -14.92
N LEU A 19 24.17 13.60 -15.74
CA LEU A 19 24.38 13.77 -17.18
C LEU A 19 24.38 15.24 -17.54
N LYS A 20 25.31 15.65 -18.40
CA LYS A 20 25.36 17.00 -18.97
C LYS A 20 24.49 17.03 -20.24
N PRO A 21 23.43 17.85 -20.30
CA PRO A 21 22.49 17.83 -21.42
C PRO A 21 23.04 18.48 -22.69
N ASN A 22 23.89 19.51 -22.55
CA ASN A 22 24.55 20.19 -23.67
C ASN A 22 25.88 20.83 -23.22
N SER A 23 26.75 21.10 -24.19
CA SER A 23 28.04 21.78 -23.95
C SER A 23 27.90 23.30 -23.82
N ALA A 24 26.90 23.90 -24.46
CA ALA A 24 26.64 25.35 -24.50
C ALA A 24 26.13 25.95 -23.18
N GLN A 25 25.89 25.14 -22.15
CA GLN A 25 25.33 25.56 -20.85
C GLN A 25 23.98 26.28 -20.98
N THR A 26 23.22 25.96 -22.02
CA THR A 26 21.93 26.61 -22.30
C THR A 26 20.80 25.78 -21.68
N GLY A 27 19.92 26.45 -20.93
CA GLY A 27 18.75 25.80 -20.33
C GLY A 27 17.76 25.34 -21.40
N GLY A 28 17.21 24.13 -21.25
CA GLY A 28 16.22 23.57 -22.17
C GLY A 28 16.80 22.98 -23.47
N ASP A 29 18.10 23.12 -23.70
CA ASP A 29 18.78 22.53 -24.86
C ASP A 29 19.32 21.12 -24.55
N PHE A 30 19.17 20.19 -25.50
CA PHE A 30 19.52 18.78 -25.33
C PHE A 30 20.28 18.24 -26.54
N ASP A 31 21.55 17.92 -26.34
CA ASP A 31 22.42 17.27 -27.31
C ASP A 31 22.37 15.75 -27.13
N SER A 32 21.67 15.08 -28.04
CA SER A 32 21.46 13.64 -28.00
C SER A 32 22.76 12.84 -28.19
N ALA A 33 23.71 13.32 -29.00
CA ALA A 33 24.96 12.63 -29.26
C ALA A 33 25.87 12.67 -28.02
N LEU A 34 25.95 13.84 -27.39
CA LEU A 34 26.69 14.02 -26.14
C LEU A 34 26.12 13.15 -25.01
N VAL A 35 24.79 13.14 -24.84
CA VAL A 35 24.13 12.34 -23.80
C VAL A 35 24.28 10.85 -24.06
N LEU A 36 24.15 10.41 -25.32
CA LEU A 36 24.34 9.00 -25.68
C LEU A 36 25.79 8.53 -25.38
N ALA A 37 26.79 9.35 -25.70
CA ALA A 37 28.18 9.05 -25.37
C ALA A 37 28.39 8.89 -23.86
N GLN A 38 27.77 9.75 -23.04
CA GLN A 38 27.81 9.64 -21.57
C GLN A 38 27.10 8.39 -21.06
N LEU A 39 25.93 8.03 -21.61
CA LEU A 39 25.20 6.83 -21.20
C LEU A 39 25.99 5.54 -21.46
N ASN A 40 26.75 5.51 -22.55
CA ASN A 40 27.68 4.42 -22.86
C ASN A 40 28.87 4.39 -21.88
N SER A 41 29.57 5.52 -21.70
CA SER A 41 30.78 5.57 -20.87
C SER A 41 30.50 5.35 -19.38
N LEU A 42 29.33 5.77 -18.89
CA LEU A 42 28.88 5.53 -17.52
C LEU A 42 28.30 4.12 -17.32
N GLY A 43 28.18 3.32 -18.38
CA GLY A 43 27.64 1.97 -18.34
C GLY A 43 26.14 1.92 -17.99
N VAL A 44 25.41 3.01 -18.22
CA VAL A 44 23.97 3.09 -17.88
C VAL A 44 23.17 2.14 -18.75
N LEU A 45 23.45 2.10 -20.07
CA LEU A 45 22.74 1.20 -20.99
C LEU A 45 22.98 -0.28 -20.64
N GLU A 46 24.21 -0.63 -20.30
CA GLU A 46 24.56 -1.98 -19.88
C GLU A 46 23.91 -2.35 -18.54
N THR A 47 23.88 -1.41 -17.58
CA THR A 47 23.18 -1.60 -16.31
C THR A 47 21.68 -1.86 -16.53
N VAL A 48 21.04 -1.08 -17.42
CA VAL A 48 19.62 -1.28 -17.77
C VAL A 48 19.42 -2.66 -18.41
N ARG A 49 20.31 -3.08 -19.31
CA ARG A 49 20.27 -4.39 -19.95
C ARG A 49 20.36 -5.54 -18.93
N ILE A 50 21.37 -5.52 -18.06
CA ILE A 50 21.57 -6.52 -17.01
C ILE A 50 20.36 -6.60 -16.06
N ARG A 51 19.80 -5.44 -15.67
CA ARG A 51 18.60 -5.41 -14.80
C ARG A 51 17.37 -6.00 -15.47
N ARG A 52 17.16 -5.71 -16.76
CA ARG A 52 16.04 -6.25 -17.54
C ARG A 52 16.13 -7.76 -17.74
N GLU A 53 17.31 -8.26 -18.06
CA GLU A 53 17.53 -9.70 -18.30
C GLU A 53 17.52 -10.50 -16.99
N GLY A 54 18.03 -9.91 -15.91
CA GLY A 54 18.21 -10.56 -14.61
C GLY A 54 17.07 -10.38 -13.60
N PHE A 55 17.45 -10.58 -12.34
CA PHE A 55 16.60 -10.41 -11.15
C PHE A 55 17.26 -9.39 -10.21
N PRO A 56 16.99 -8.09 -10.40
CA PRO A 56 17.67 -7.03 -9.67
C PRO A 56 17.30 -6.97 -8.20
N VAL A 57 16.09 -7.43 -7.83
CA VAL A 57 15.63 -7.47 -6.44
C VAL A 57 15.91 -8.85 -5.84
N ARG A 58 16.61 -8.87 -4.71
CA ARG A 58 17.03 -10.09 -4.01
C ARG A 58 16.74 -9.93 -2.52
N THR A 59 15.95 -10.85 -1.98
CA THR A 59 15.40 -10.71 -0.62
C THR A 59 15.52 -12.04 0.11
N ASP A 60 15.89 -12.01 1.39
CA ASP A 60 15.92 -13.22 2.20
C ASP A 60 14.51 -13.77 2.41
N PHE A 61 14.37 -15.10 2.52
CA PHE A 61 13.05 -15.69 2.73
C PHE A 61 12.37 -15.22 4.01
N ALA A 62 13.16 -14.90 5.05
CA ALA A 62 12.64 -14.33 6.29
C ALA A 62 12.11 -12.90 6.09
N GLU A 63 12.76 -12.13 5.22
CA GLU A 63 12.41 -10.74 4.93
C GLU A 63 11.12 -10.65 4.10
N VAL A 64 10.88 -11.59 3.17
CA VAL A 64 9.59 -11.72 2.45
C VAL A 64 8.40 -11.78 3.42
N TRP A 65 8.58 -12.45 4.56
CA TRP A 65 7.56 -12.51 5.61
C TRP A 65 7.49 -11.22 6.43
N ALA A 66 8.65 -10.68 6.82
CA ALA A 66 8.74 -9.45 7.63
C ALA A 66 8.16 -8.22 6.93
N LEU A 67 8.29 -8.13 5.60
CA LEU A 67 7.72 -7.06 4.78
C LEU A 67 6.17 -7.13 4.68
N GLY A 68 5.56 -8.13 5.30
CA GLY A 68 4.10 -8.24 5.37
C GLY A 68 3.46 -8.71 4.07
N TRP A 69 4.24 -9.14 3.07
CA TRP A 69 3.71 -9.75 1.84
C TRP A 69 2.99 -11.08 2.14
N ALA A 70 3.21 -11.66 3.32
CA ALA A 70 2.39 -12.72 3.89
C ALA A 70 0.88 -12.40 3.91
N ALA A 71 0.50 -11.14 4.11
CA ALA A 71 -0.92 -10.75 4.14
C ALA A 71 -1.60 -10.98 2.78
N VAL A 72 -0.85 -10.93 1.67
CA VAL A 72 -1.37 -11.19 0.31
C VAL A 72 -1.95 -12.59 0.19
N VAL A 73 -1.41 -13.57 0.90
CA VAL A 73 -1.83 -14.97 0.79
C VAL A 73 -2.90 -15.36 1.83
N ARG A 74 -3.39 -14.39 2.64
CA ARG A 74 -4.33 -14.66 3.76
C ARG A 74 -3.91 -15.88 4.56
N VAL A 75 -2.62 -15.88 4.87
CA VAL A 75 -1.93 -17.08 5.29
C VAL A 75 -2.59 -17.64 6.54
N THR A 76 -3.04 -18.89 6.46
CA THR A 76 -3.70 -19.57 7.58
C THR A 76 -2.74 -19.70 8.77
N PRO A 77 -3.26 -19.83 10.01
CA PRO A 77 -2.42 -20.00 11.20
C PRO A 77 -1.40 -21.15 11.08
N GLN A 78 -1.69 -22.14 10.25
CA GLN A 78 -0.85 -23.31 9.97
C GLN A 78 0.43 -22.99 9.23
N ALA A 79 0.51 -21.88 8.49
CA ALA A 79 1.71 -21.57 7.74
C ALA A 79 2.86 -21.06 8.60
N SER A 80 2.60 -20.69 9.86
CA SER A 80 3.65 -20.47 10.86
C SER A 80 4.57 -21.70 11.02
N ARG A 81 4.06 -22.90 10.70
CA ARG A 81 4.80 -24.18 10.73
C ARG A 81 5.60 -24.46 9.47
N LEU A 82 5.41 -23.67 8.40
CA LEU A 82 6.14 -23.84 7.15
C LEU A 82 7.52 -23.20 7.23
N SER A 83 8.48 -23.81 6.54
CA SER A 83 9.82 -23.22 6.40
C SER A 83 9.75 -21.83 5.75
N ALA A 84 10.74 -20.98 6.01
CA ALA A 84 10.79 -19.64 5.41
C ALA A 84 10.72 -19.69 3.88
N LYS A 85 11.37 -20.69 3.26
CA LYS A 85 11.33 -20.91 1.81
C LYS A 85 9.93 -21.25 1.31
N GLN A 86 9.23 -22.18 1.96
CA GLN A 86 7.85 -22.55 1.60
C GLN A 86 6.88 -21.37 1.76
N ARG A 87 7.04 -20.56 2.81
CA ARG A 87 6.26 -19.33 3.00
C ARG A 87 6.53 -18.30 1.91
N ALA A 88 7.80 -18.08 1.58
CA ALA A 88 8.19 -17.18 0.49
C ALA A 88 7.61 -17.67 -0.84
N GLU A 89 7.68 -18.98 -1.12
CA GLU A 89 7.08 -19.57 -2.31
C GLU A 89 5.58 -19.32 -2.39
N ALA A 90 4.83 -19.55 -1.30
CA ALA A 90 3.39 -19.31 -1.26
C ALA A 90 3.02 -17.85 -1.58
N VAL A 91 3.80 -16.88 -1.08
CA VAL A 91 3.66 -15.46 -1.42
C VAL A 91 3.92 -15.20 -2.89
N LEU A 92 5.05 -15.70 -3.40
CA LEU A 92 5.47 -15.45 -4.77
C LEU A 92 4.58 -16.13 -5.82
N GLN A 93 3.85 -17.19 -5.46
CA GLN A 93 2.87 -17.83 -6.34
C GLN A 93 1.73 -16.89 -6.78
N ARG A 94 1.54 -15.75 -6.11
CA ARG A 94 0.60 -14.70 -6.56
C ARG A 94 1.11 -13.88 -7.74
N LEU A 95 2.40 -13.96 -8.03
CA LEU A 95 3.02 -13.31 -9.18
C LEU A 95 3.14 -14.27 -10.37
N PRO A 96 3.20 -13.74 -11.60
CA PRO A 96 3.56 -14.51 -12.78
C PRO A 96 4.88 -15.28 -12.60
N ARG A 97 4.92 -16.52 -13.10
CA ARG A 97 6.02 -17.47 -12.83
C ARG A 97 7.37 -17.06 -13.41
N ASP A 98 7.38 -16.18 -14.40
CA ASP A 98 8.55 -15.63 -15.06
C ASP A 98 9.19 -14.46 -14.28
N MET A 99 8.44 -13.85 -13.36
CA MET A 99 8.87 -12.69 -12.57
C MET A 99 9.66 -13.04 -11.32
N TRP A 100 9.74 -14.31 -10.94
CA TRP A 100 10.45 -14.73 -9.73
C TRP A 100 11.17 -16.07 -9.86
N LYS A 101 12.20 -16.26 -9.03
CA LYS A 101 12.91 -17.53 -8.81
C LYS A 101 13.27 -17.67 -7.33
N LEU A 102 13.33 -18.91 -6.85
CA LEU A 102 13.81 -19.21 -5.50
C LEU A 102 15.22 -19.81 -5.60
N GLY A 103 16.16 -19.22 -4.88
CA GLY A 103 17.48 -19.81 -4.66
C GLY A 103 17.50 -20.77 -3.47
N HIS A 104 18.70 -20.96 -2.92
CA HIS A 104 18.91 -21.72 -1.69
C HIS A 104 18.50 -20.93 -0.45
N THR A 105 18.83 -19.63 -0.40
CA THR A 105 18.61 -18.76 0.77
C THR A 105 17.74 -17.54 0.47
N LYS A 106 17.67 -17.13 -0.80
CA LYS A 106 17.05 -15.86 -1.23
C LYS A 106 16.01 -16.07 -2.33
N ALA A 107 15.02 -15.18 -2.34
CA ALA A 107 14.10 -14.99 -3.45
C ALA A 107 14.66 -13.94 -4.42
N PHE A 108 14.47 -14.19 -5.71
CA PHE A 108 14.94 -13.35 -6.81
C PHE A 108 13.72 -12.85 -7.58
N LEU A 109 13.62 -11.54 -7.78
CA LEU A 109 12.47 -10.85 -8.32
C LEU A 109 12.91 -9.98 -9.51
N ARG A 110 12.14 -10.02 -10.60
CA ARG A 110 12.30 -9.11 -11.74
C ARG A 110 11.80 -7.71 -11.39
N ASP A 111 12.21 -6.71 -12.17
CA ASP A 111 11.63 -5.37 -12.09
C ASP A 111 10.10 -5.42 -12.24
N GLY A 112 9.40 -4.61 -11.45
CA GLY A 112 7.93 -4.56 -11.41
C GLY A 112 7.27 -5.64 -10.52
N ALA A 113 7.95 -6.73 -10.20
CA ALA A 113 7.41 -7.79 -9.34
C ALA A 113 7.03 -7.28 -7.95
N LEU A 114 7.87 -6.41 -7.38
CA LEU A 114 7.63 -5.75 -6.11
C LEU A 114 6.37 -4.87 -6.14
N GLY A 115 6.21 -4.06 -7.19
CA GLY A 115 5.04 -3.20 -7.34
C GLY A 115 3.72 -3.98 -7.41
N LEU A 116 3.73 -5.15 -8.06
CA LEU A 116 2.57 -6.05 -8.06
C LEU A 116 2.24 -6.58 -6.66
N LEU A 117 3.26 -7.02 -5.89
CA LEU A 117 3.05 -7.46 -4.50
C LEU A 117 2.53 -6.34 -3.61
N GLU A 118 3.07 -5.13 -3.77
CA GLU A 118 2.63 -3.95 -3.00
C GLU A 118 1.20 -3.55 -3.35
N ALA A 119 0.81 -3.63 -4.62
CA ALA A 119 -0.56 -3.38 -5.06
C ALA A 119 -1.55 -4.38 -4.45
N GLU A 120 -1.23 -5.67 -4.49
CA GLU A 120 -2.03 -6.73 -3.87
C GLU A 120 -2.13 -6.55 -2.34
N LEU A 121 -1.01 -6.20 -1.70
CA LEU A 121 -0.99 -5.90 -0.27
C LEU A 121 -1.87 -4.69 0.08
N ALA A 122 -1.83 -3.64 -0.74
CA ALA A 122 -2.66 -2.46 -0.56
C ALA A 122 -4.15 -2.80 -0.70
N ALA A 123 -4.52 -3.63 -1.67
CA ALA A 123 -5.89 -4.08 -1.88
C ALA A 123 -6.42 -4.89 -0.67
N GLU A 124 -5.63 -5.84 -0.15
CA GLU A 124 -6.01 -6.64 1.01
C GLU A 124 -6.15 -5.79 2.28
N LYS A 125 -5.23 -4.83 2.48
CA LYS A 125 -5.30 -3.86 3.58
C LYS A 125 -6.56 -3.00 3.48
N ALA A 126 -6.90 -2.53 2.28
CA ALA A 126 -8.10 -1.72 2.05
C ALA A 126 -9.38 -2.52 2.35
N GLY A 127 -9.44 -3.79 1.93
CA GLY A 127 -10.56 -4.68 2.23
C GLY A 127 -10.74 -4.90 3.74
N SER A 128 -9.63 -5.21 4.43
CA SER A 128 -9.62 -5.38 5.90
C SER A 128 -10.04 -4.09 6.63
N ALA A 129 -9.51 -2.94 6.23
CA ALA A 129 -9.88 -1.65 6.79
C ALA A 129 -11.38 -1.36 6.60
N THR A 130 -11.93 -1.62 5.41
CA THR A 130 -13.34 -1.42 5.10
C THR A 130 -14.24 -2.28 6.00
N ALA A 131 -13.88 -3.56 6.21
CA ALA A 131 -14.64 -4.45 7.08
C ALA A 131 -14.64 -3.97 8.55
N ILE A 132 -13.48 -3.59 9.07
CA ILE A 132 -13.34 -3.07 10.44
C ILE A 132 -14.12 -1.76 10.59
N GLN A 133 -13.99 -0.85 9.63
CA GLN A 133 -14.69 0.43 9.64
C GLN A 133 -16.20 0.25 9.57
N ALA A 134 -16.71 -0.67 8.74
CA ALA A 134 -18.13 -0.96 8.65
C ALA A 134 -18.70 -1.46 9.99
N LEU A 135 -17.99 -2.38 10.66
CA LEU A 135 -18.38 -2.88 11.98
C LEU A 135 -18.37 -1.76 13.03
N ALA A 136 -17.31 -0.94 13.05
CA ALA A 136 -17.20 0.17 13.99
C ALA A 136 -18.31 1.20 13.81
N ARG A 137 -18.61 1.58 12.56
CA ARG A 137 -19.71 2.50 12.21
C ARG A 137 -21.06 1.92 12.63
N ARG A 138 -21.32 0.64 12.36
CA ARG A 138 -22.54 -0.05 12.81
C ARG A 138 -22.70 0.00 14.32
N ARG A 139 -21.65 -0.34 15.08
CA ARG A 139 -21.69 -0.31 16.55
C ARG A 139 -21.99 1.09 17.08
N ARG A 140 -21.33 2.13 16.55
CA ARG A 140 -21.59 3.52 16.95
C ARG A 140 -23.04 3.94 16.67
N ALA A 141 -23.57 3.61 15.49
CA ALA A 141 -24.95 3.93 15.13
C ALA A 141 -25.95 3.20 16.04
N SER A 142 -25.71 1.93 16.35
CA SER A 142 -26.56 1.18 17.30
C SER A 142 -26.53 1.79 18.70
N SER A 143 -25.35 2.12 19.24
CA SER A 143 -25.25 2.79 20.54
C SER A 143 -25.96 4.14 20.55
N GLN A 144 -25.81 4.95 19.49
CA GLN A 144 -26.51 6.23 19.38
C GLN A 144 -28.04 6.06 19.27
N ALA A 145 -28.51 5.05 18.53
CA ALA A 145 -29.93 4.75 18.40
C ALA A 145 -30.54 4.32 19.74
N THR A 146 -29.85 3.50 20.54
CA THR A 146 -30.28 3.13 21.89
C THR A 146 -30.39 4.36 22.80
N LEU A 147 -29.38 5.24 22.79
CA LEU A 147 -29.40 6.49 23.57
C LEU A 147 -30.54 7.42 23.15
N LEU A 148 -30.85 7.52 21.85
CA LEU A 148 -31.98 8.33 21.35
C LEU A 148 -33.34 7.70 21.64
N ALA A 149 -33.45 6.37 21.69
CA ALA A 149 -34.67 5.67 22.06
C ALA A 149 -35.00 5.81 23.56
N GLU A 150 -33.97 5.88 24.41
CA GLU A 150 -34.09 6.16 25.84
C GLU A 150 -34.20 7.66 26.14
N ALA A 151 -33.92 8.53 25.16
CA ALA A 151 -34.09 9.96 25.34
C ALA A 151 -35.58 10.27 25.54
N PRO A 152 -35.95 11.02 26.59
CA PRO A 152 -37.35 11.35 26.84
C PRO A 152 -37.90 12.08 25.62
N ILE A 153 -39.03 11.59 25.10
CA ILE A 153 -39.78 12.27 24.04
C ILE A 153 -40.10 13.64 24.60
N ARG A 154 -39.41 14.67 24.10
CA ARG A 154 -39.75 16.06 24.41
C ARG A 154 -41.01 16.34 23.61
N GLU A 155 -42.16 15.91 24.14
CA GLU A 155 -43.47 16.36 23.75
C GLU A 155 -43.50 17.88 23.95
N GLY A 156 -43.05 18.63 22.94
CA GLY A 156 -43.29 20.06 22.85
C GLY A 156 -44.80 20.25 22.66
N PRO A 157 -45.48 21.00 23.54
CA PRO A 157 -46.92 21.19 23.45
C PRO A 157 -47.22 22.21 22.35
N VAL A 158 -47.25 21.77 21.10
CA VAL A 158 -47.68 22.65 19.99
C VAL A 158 -48.87 22.05 19.24
N TRP A 159 -48.88 20.74 18.99
CA TRP A 159 -50.01 20.10 18.28
C TRP A 159 -51.22 19.79 19.18
N ALA A 160 -51.03 19.68 20.51
CA ALA A 160 -52.11 19.40 21.47
C ALA A 160 -52.87 20.66 21.94
N ALA A 161 -52.35 21.87 21.68
CA ALA A 161 -52.99 23.13 22.03
C ALA A 161 -54.04 23.58 21.00
N GLY A 162 -53.85 23.26 19.72
CA GLY A 162 -54.74 23.68 18.63
C GLY A 162 -56.12 22.99 18.58
N ARG A 163 -56.31 21.87 19.30
CA ARG A 163 -57.58 21.13 19.35
C ARG A 163 -58.49 21.50 20.53
N ARG A 164 -57.98 22.18 21.56
CA ARG A 164 -58.80 22.63 22.70
C ARG A 164 -59.41 24.01 22.50
N ALA A 165 -58.81 24.87 21.68
CA ALA A 165 -59.33 26.20 21.39
C ALA A 165 -60.58 26.21 20.48
N SER A 166 -60.87 25.11 19.79
CA SER A 166 -62.04 24.98 18.89
C SER A 166 -63.27 24.34 19.54
N LEU A 167 -63.15 23.79 20.75
CA LEU A 167 -64.28 23.17 21.47
C LEU A 167 -64.91 24.13 22.51
N THR A 168 -64.14 25.05 23.09
CA THR A 168 -64.67 26.03 24.07
C THR A 168 -65.38 27.23 23.43
N ALA A 169 -65.29 27.41 22.11
CA ALA A 169 -66.06 28.43 21.38
C ALA A 169 -67.48 27.95 21.00
N ALA A 170 -67.80 26.66 21.17
CA ALA A 170 -69.09 26.09 20.83
C ALA A 170 -70.09 26.04 22.00
N GLU A 171 -69.63 26.23 23.25
CA GLU A 171 -70.47 26.15 24.45
C GLU A 171 -70.96 27.52 24.98
N SER A 172 -70.68 28.62 24.28
CA SER A 172 -71.13 29.97 24.66
C SER A 172 -72.44 30.43 23.98
N TRP A 173 -73.24 29.49 23.45
CA TRP A 173 -74.52 29.75 22.77
C TRP A 173 -75.66 28.86 23.30
N LEU A 174 -75.72 28.68 24.62
CA LEU A 174 -76.92 28.29 25.38
C LEU A 174 -77.04 29.23 26.58
#